data_AF-A0A9D4AJT5-F1
#
_entry.id   AF-A0A9D4AJT5-F1
#
_cell.length_a   1.000
_cell.length_b   1.000
_cell.length_c   1.000
_cell.angle_alpha   90.00
_cell.angle_beta   90.00
_cell.angle_gamma   90.00
#
_symmetry.space_group_name_H-M   'P 1'
#
loop_
_entity.id
_entity.type
_entity.pdbx_description
1 polymer ?
#
loop_
_entity_poly.entity_id
_entity_poly.type
_entity_poly.pdbx_seq_one_letter_code
_entity_poly.pdbx_strand_id
1 'polypeptide(L)'
;MRKKTRSRKRKRRRQSKKGATRRRANSSVESTSASSEKFCFSSGSDFTLEEFQRYANGFKETYFQRDRDEDLKPGVVEYSKWEPSWEDIEGEYWRIVEQPTDEVEVYYGADLETGTFGSGFPKASSMLTGNDADKYAMSGWNLNNFSRLQGSVLSFEGCVGAW
;
A
#
# COMPACT_ATOMS: atom_id res chain seq x y z
N MET A 1 -64.26 -35.06 8.07
CA MET A 1 -63.44 -35.86 7.13
C MET A 1 -62.23 -35.03 6.68
N ARG A 2 -61.09 -35.71 6.37
CA ARG A 2 -59.79 -35.22 5.82
C ARG A 2 -58.84 -34.53 6.83
N LYS A 3 -57.92 -35.27 7.47
CA LYS A 3 -56.60 -35.83 7.06
C LYS A 3 -55.47 -34.80 7.00
N LYS A 4 -54.51 -34.98 7.92
CA LYS A 4 -53.15 -34.40 8.00
C LYS A 4 -52.40 -34.51 6.67
N THR A 5 -51.53 -33.55 6.36
CA THR A 5 -50.25 -33.84 5.69
C THR A 5 -49.10 -33.05 6.33
N ARG A 6 -48.18 -33.79 6.97
CA ARG A 6 -46.82 -33.35 7.26
C ARG A 6 -46.02 -33.49 5.97
N SER A 7 -45.41 -32.42 5.47
CA SER A 7 -44.38 -32.50 4.42
C SER A 7 -42.98 -32.37 5.01
N ARG A 8 -42.16 -33.35 4.64
CA ARG A 8 -40.80 -33.62 5.11
C ARG A 8 -39.75 -32.71 4.45
N LYS A 9 -38.82 -32.24 5.28
CA LYS A 9 -37.36 -32.07 5.08
C LYS A 9 -36.81 -32.17 3.64
N ARG A 10 -36.13 -31.13 3.16
CA ARG A 10 -35.04 -31.25 2.18
C ARG A 10 -33.93 -30.23 2.45
N LYS A 11 -32.94 -30.67 3.25
CA LYS A 11 -31.61 -30.08 3.33
C LYS A 11 -30.90 -30.34 1.99
N ARG A 12 -30.75 -29.32 1.15
CA ARG A 12 -29.85 -29.38 0.00
C ARG A 12 -28.47 -28.92 0.43
N ARG A 13 -27.55 -29.87 0.44
CA ARG A 13 -26.11 -29.69 0.65
C ARG A 13 -25.44 -29.83 -0.71
N ARG A 14 -24.39 -29.02 -0.96
CA ARG A 14 -23.41 -29.03 -2.08
C ARG A 14 -23.94 -28.40 -3.38
N GLN A 15 -23.17 -27.59 -4.12
CA GLN A 15 -21.74 -27.70 -4.41
C GLN A 15 -21.03 -26.34 -4.48
N SER A 16 -19.78 -26.33 -4.03
CA SER A 16 -18.76 -25.35 -4.41
C SER A 16 -18.57 -25.39 -5.93
N LYS A 17 -18.64 -24.23 -6.58
CA LYS A 17 -18.11 -24.03 -7.94
C LYS A 17 -17.31 -22.74 -7.96
N LYS A 18 -15.99 -22.93 -7.91
CA LYS A 18 -15.00 -21.96 -8.35
C LYS A 18 -15.35 -21.53 -9.77
N GLY A 19 -15.78 -20.29 -9.95
CA GLY A 19 -15.90 -19.63 -11.24
C GLY A 19 -14.66 -18.79 -11.46
N ALA A 20 -13.62 -19.41 -12.04
CA ALA A 20 -12.42 -18.72 -12.48
C ALA A 20 -12.78 -17.84 -13.69
N THR A 21 -12.73 -16.53 -13.54
CA THR A 21 -12.76 -15.60 -14.68
C THR A 21 -11.38 -15.68 -15.33
N ARG A 22 -11.22 -16.60 -16.28
CA ARG A 22 -10.07 -16.66 -17.18
C ARG A 22 -10.05 -15.39 -18.03
N ARG A 23 -9.27 -14.38 -17.63
CA ARG A 23 -8.80 -13.36 -18.57
C ARG A 23 -7.85 -14.06 -19.55
N ARG A 24 -8.30 -14.13 -20.79
CA ARG A 24 -7.60 -14.73 -21.93
C ARG A 24 -6.33 -13.90 -22.19
N ALA A 25 -5.18 -14.43 -21.82
CA ALA A 25 -3.90 -13.93 -22.27
C ALA A 25 -3.78 -14.21 -23.77
N ASN A 26 -3.62 -13.16 -24.56
CA ASN A 26 -3.33 -13.27 -25.97
C ASN A 26 -2.18 -12.32 -26.31
N SER A 27 -0.97 -12.73 -25.91
CA SER A 27 0.26 -12.28 -26.55
C SER A 27 1.16 -13.51 -26.67
N SER A 28 1.01 -14.22 -27.77
CA SER A 28 2.01 -15.17 -28.22
C SER A 28 3.23 -14.35 -28.65
N VAL A 29 4.17 -14.18 -27.73
CA VAL A 29 5.55 -13.84 -28.07
C VAL A 29 6.33 -15.13 -27.97
N GLU A 30 6.74 -15.59 -29.14
CA GLU A 30 7.50 -16.79 -29.36
C GLU A 30 8.84 -16.71 -28.60
N SER A 31 9.18 -17.80 -27.95
CA SER A 31 10.30 -17.95 -27.04
C SER A 31 11.65 -17.80 -27.75
N THR A 32 12.31 -16.66 -27.54
CA THR A 32 13.77 -16.60 -27.55
C THR A 32 14.27 -16.99 -26.16
N SER A 33 14.89 -18.17 -26.07
CA SER A 33 15.57 -18.67 -24.88
C SER A 33 16.75 -17.78 -24.50
N ALA A 34 16.48 -16.76 -23.70
CA ALA A 34 17.43 -16.06 -22.87
C ALA A 34 16.77 -15.94 -21.50
N SER A 35 17.50 -16.18 -20.43
CA SER A 35 17.06 -15.93 -19.05
C SER A 35 16.80 -14.43 -18.86
N SER A 36 15.72 -13.90 -19.42
CA SER A 36 15.32 -12.52 -19.28
C SER A 36 14.81 -12.35 -17.86
N GLU A 37 15.68 -11.90 -16.97
CA GLU A 37 15.28 -11.34 -15.69
C GLU A 37 14.14 -10.36 -15.95
N LYS A 38 12.99 -10.67 -15.37
CA LYS A 38 11.78 -9.90 -15.60
C LYS A 38 11.96 -8.57 -14.88
N PHE A 39 12.14 -7.48 -15.62
CA PHE A 39 12.29 -6.14 -15.08
C PHE A 39 10.94 -5.64 -14.53
N CYS A 40 10.63 -6.03 -13.30
CA CYS A 40 9.46 -5.58 -12.55
C CYS A 40 9.72 -5.74 -11.06
N PHE A 41 8.96 -5.02 -10.23
CA PHE A 41 8.98 -5.23 -8.80
C PHE A 41 8.51 -6.65 -8.45
N SER A 42 9.34 -7.39 -7.72
CA SER A 42 9.00 -8.69 -7.17
C SER A 42 8.02 -8.55 -6.02
N SER A 43 7.20 -9.58 -5.78
CA SER A 43 6.35 -9.61 -4.60
C SER A 43 7.22 -9.70 -3.35
N GLY A 44 7.10 -8.73 -2.46
CA GLY A 44 7.78 -8.73 -1.16
C GLY A 44 7.03 -9.50 -0.09
N SER A 45 7.55 -9.40 1.14
CA SER A 45 6.89 -9.91 2.35
C SER A 45 5.69 -9.03 2.75
N ASP A 46 4.72 -9.64 3.42
CA ASP A 46 3.64 -8.89 4.07
C ASP A 46 4.17 -8.22 5.35
N PHE A 47 3.69 -6.99 5.62
CA PHE A 47 4.06 -6.23 6.81
C PHE A 47 2.84 -5.62 7.48
N THR A 48 2.86 -5.55 8.80
CA THR A 48 2.11 -4.53 9.55
C THR A 48 2.85 -3.19 9.51
N LEU A 49 2.15 -2.09 9.84
CA LEU A 49 2.77 -0.75 9.87
C LEU A 49 3.96 -0.68 10.84
N GLU A 50 3.82 -1.30 12.01
CA GLU A 50 4.88 -1.36 13.03
C GLU A 50 6.10 -2.15 12.55
N GLU A 51 5.88 -3.32 11.95
CA GLU A 51 6.96 -4.14 11.40
C GLU A 51 7.70 -3.43 10.27
N PHE A 52 6.96 -2.76 9.38
CA PHE A 52 7.54 -1.99 8.29
C PHE A 52 8.37 -0.80 8.81
N GLN A 53 7.86 -0.09 9.83
CA GLN A 53 8.61 0.99 10.48
C GLN A 53 9.91 0.48 11.10
N ARG A 54 9.88 -0.66 11.79
CA ARG A 54 11.08 -1.29 12.37
C ARG A 54 12.08 -1.69 11.29
N TYR A 55 11.62 -2.27 10.19
CA TYR A 55 12.46 -2.59 9.03
C TYR A 55 13.09 -1.34 8.42
N ALA A 56 12.32 -0.29 8.16
CA ALA A 56 12.80 0.96 7.56
C ALA A 56 13.85 1.65 8.44
N ASN A 57 13.61 1.70 9.76
CA ASN A 57 14.58 2.24 10.72
C ASN A 57 15.87 1.41 10.74
N GLY A 58 15.76 0.08 10.78
CA GLY A 58 16.92 -0.81 10.77
C GLY A 58 17.72 -0.74 9.47
N PHE A 59 17.05 -0.61 8.32
CA PHE A 59 17.68 -0.37 7.03
C PHE A 59 18.46 0.95 7.05
N LYS A 60 17.82 2.05 7.46
CA LYS A 60 18.47 3.38 7.51
C LYS A 60 19.67 3.39 8.45
N GLU A 61 19.53 2.80 9.63
CA GLU A 61 20.63 2.68 10.59
C GLU A 61 21.80 1.88 10.01
N THR A 62 21.54 0.71 9.41
CA THR A 62 22.61 -0.14 8.86
C THR A 62 23.28 0.48 7.64
N TYR A 63 22.49 1.05 6.73
CA TYR A 63 22.97 1.59 5.46
C TYR A 63 23.88 2.81 5.70
N PHE A 64 23.39 3.80 6.47
CA PHE A 64 24.13 5.04 6.70
C PHE A 64 25.15 4.96 7.85
N GLN A 65 25.15 3.91 8.67
CA GLN A 65 26.27 3.66 9.61
C GLN A 65 27.51 3.18 8.87
N ARG A 66 27.33 2.36 7.82
CA ARG A 66 28.43 1.78 7.05
C ARG A 66 29.31 2.83 6.39
N ASP A 67 28.72 3.88 5.82
CA ASP A 67 29.48 4.95 5.17
C ASP A 67 30.26 5.82 6.17
N ARG A 68 29.83 5.88 7.44
CA ARG A 68 30.56 6.63 8.47
C ARG A 68 31.87 5.97 8.89
N ASP A 69 31.95 4.65 8.91
CA ASP A 69 33.18 3.96 9.31
C ASP A 69 34.32 4.17 8.30
N GLU A 70 34.00 4.43 7.02
CA GLU A 70 34.98 4.75 5.97
C GLU A 70 35.52 6.18 6.11
N ASP A 71 34.69 7.15 6.52
CA ASP A 71 35.03 8.57 6.57
C ASP A 71 35.53 9.08 7.95
N LEU A 72 35.27 8.34 9.04
CA LEU A 72 35.66 8.75 10.38
C LEU A 72 37.12 8.38 10.71
N LYS A 73 37.94 9.40 11.01
CA LYS A 73 39.31 9.22 11.54
C LYS A 73 39.27 8.49 12.89
N PRO A 74 40.15 7.49 13.13
CA PRO A 74 40.17 6.75 14.38
C PRO A 74 40.57 7.67 15.54
N GLY A 75 39.65 7.94 16.48
CA GLY A 75 40.00 8.58 17.76
C GLY A 75 39.00 9.57 18.36
N VAL A 76 37.95 10.00 17.65
CA VAL A 76 36.93 10.90 18.21
C VAL A 76 35.67 10.09 18.51
N VAL A 77 35.61 9.54 19.72
CA VAL A 77 34.47 8.77 20.22
C VAL A 77 33.44 9.73 20.79
N GLU A 78 32.65 10.36 19.91
CA GLU A 78 31.42 11.01 20.30
C GLU A 78 30.26 10.16 19.78
N TYR A 79 29.60 9.41 20.68
CA TYR A 79 28.42 8.59 20.40
C TYR A 79 27.17 9.47 20.17
N SER A 80 27.29 10.49 19.33
CA SER A 80 26.11 11.19 18.83
C SER A 80 25.45 10.28 17.79
N LYS A 81 24.18 9.93 18.06
CA LYS A 81 23.30 9.31 17.08
C LYS A 81 23.10 10.32 15.95
N TRP A 82 24.00 10.29 14.97
CA TRP A 82 23.87 11.07 13.75
C TRP A 82 22.78 10.45 12.90
N GLU A 83 21.96 11.30 12.32
CA GLU A 83 20.95 10.94 11.34
C GLU A 83 21.30 11.65 10.03
N PRO A 84 21.24 10.98 8.88
CA PRO A 84 21.54 11.60 7.60
C PRO A 84 20.54 12.72 7.31
N SER A 85 21.04 13.81 6.74
CA SER A 85 20.24 14.93 6.27
C SER A 85 19.42 14.54 5.03
N TRP A 86 18.52 15.42 4.58
CA TRP A 86 17.75 15.14 3.37
C TRP A 86 18.65 15.23 2.12
N GLU A 87 19.68 16.08 2.14
CA GLU A 87 20.68 16.18 1.09
C GLU A 87 21.51 14.89 0.98
N ASP A 88 21.92 14.31 2.13
CA ASP A 88 22.66 13.04 2.16
C ASP A 88 21.84 11.90 1.54
N ILE A 89 20.54 11.83 1.87
CA ILE A 89 19.63 10.81 1.35
C ILE A 89 19.39 10.98 -0.15
N GLU A 90 19.16 12.22 -0.62
CA GLU A 90 18.92 12.49 -2.04
C GLU A 90 20.17 12.21 -2.88
N GLY A 91 21.34 12.68 -2.43
CA GLY A 91 22.60 12.45 -3.12
C GLY A 91 22.90 10.96 -3.25
N GLU A 92 22.70 10.20 -2.18
CA GLU A 92 22.91 8.76 -2.18
C GLU A 92 21.89 8.01 -3.03
N TYR A 93 20.62 8.41 -3.02
CA TYR A 93 19.61 7.87 -3.92
C TYR A 93 20.02 8.02 -5.39
N TRP A 94 20.43 9.23 -5.80
CA TRP A 94 20.87 9.45 -7.18
C TRP A 94 22.18 8.74 -7.49
N ARG A 95 23.11 8.62 -6.53
CA ARG A 95 24.32 7.82 -6.71
C ARG A 95 23.97 6.36 -7.01
N ILE A 96 23.05 5.75 -6.27
CA ILE A 96 22.60 4.36 -6.51
C ILE A 96 21.96 4.23 -7.91
N VAL A 97 21.13 5.20 -8.29
CA VAL A 97 20.39 5.17 -9.58
C VAL A 97 21.32 5.38 -10.78
N GLU A 98 22.24 6.34 -10.69
CA GLU A 98 23.09 6.75 -11.81
C GLU A 98 24.41 5.99 -11.88
N GLN A 99 24.96 5.61 -10.72
CA GLN A 99 26.28 4.98 -10.58
C GLN A 99 26.21 3.79 -9.59
N PRO A 100 25.47 2.72 -9.94
CA PRO A 100 25.30 1.58 -9.05
C PRO A 100 26.64 0.87 -8.81
N THR A 101 27.11 0.92 -7.57
CA THR A 101 28.27 0.15 -7.11
C THR A 101 27.86 -1.21 -6.57
N ASP A 102 26.72 -1.25 -5.89
CA ASP A 102 26.16 -2.40 -5.20
C ASP A 102 24.66 -2.49 -5.46
N GLU A 103 24.10 -3.68 -5.31
CA GLU A 103 22.67 -3.91 -5.39
C GLU A 103 21.99 -3.44 -4.10
N VAL A 104 21.03 -2.53 -4.24
CA VAL A 104 20.23 -1.99 -3.13
C VAL A 104 18.76 -2.29 -3.40
N GLU A 105 18.16 -3.08 -2.51
CA GLU A 105 16.74 -3.43 -2.57
C GLU A 105 15.97 -2.80 -1.41
N VAL A 106 14.75 -2.34 -1.70
CA VAL A 106 13.82 -1.79 -0.71
C VAL A 106 12.40 -2.29 -0.97
N TYR A 107 11.61 -2.40 0.09
CA TYR A 107 10.19 -2.70 -0.02
C TYR A 107 9.35 -1.42 -0.12
N TYR A 108 8.28 -1.45 -0.91
CA TYR A 108 7.35 -0.33 -1.04
C TYR A 108 5.89 -0.78 -1.06
N GLY A 109 5.12 -0.33 -0.07
CA GLY A 109 3.68 -0.58 0.05
C GLY A 109 2.83 0.45 -0.70
N ALA A 110 2.92 0.46 -2.03
CA ALA A 110 2.11 1.35 -2.88
C ALA A 110 0.66 0.85 -3.02
N ASP A 111 -0.24 1.74 -3.46
CA ASP A 111 -1.60 1.41 -3.90
C ASP A 111 -2.45 0.66 -2.86
N LEU A 112 -2.24 0.93 -1.57
CA LEU A 112 -3.01 0.35 -0.49
C LEU A 112 -4.44 0.93 -0.45
N GLU A 113 -5.44 0.06 -0.61
CA GLU A 113 -6.84 0.46 -0.59
C GLU A 113 -7.28 0.94 0.80
N THR A 114 -7.63 2.23 0.91
CA THR A 114 -8.11 2.84 2.17
C THR A 114 -9.46 2.29 2.63
N GLY A 115 -10.20 1.59 1.76
CA GLY A 115 -11.38 0.82 2.13
C GLY A 115 -11.07 -0.40 2.99
N THR A 116 -9.90 -1.01 2.78
CA THR A 116 -9.43 -2.21 3.48
C THR A 116 -8.61 -1.85 4.71
N PHE A 117 -7.66 -0.93 4.57
CA PHE A 117 -6.72 -0.56 5.65
C PHE A 117 -7.17 0.66 6.47
N GLY A 118 -8.24 1.32 6.07
CA GLY A 118 -8.64 2.61 6.62
C GLY A 118 -7.95 3.78 5.94
N SER A 119 -8.49 4.97 6.16
CA SER A 119 -7.93 6.23 5.65
C SER A 119 -7.06 6.87 6.74
N GLY A 120 -5.99 7.55 6.35
CA GLY A 120 -5.20 8.39 7.26
C GLY A 120 -5.94 9.64 7.75
N PHE A 121 -6.98 10.09 7.03
CA PHE A 121 -7.87 11.16 7.48
C PHE A 121 -8.99 10.63 8.38
N PRO A 122 -9.43 11.42 9.39
CA PRO A 122 -10.58 11.08 10.20
C PRO A 122 -11.86 11.04 9.35
N LYS A 123 -12.79 10.18 9.76
CA LYS A 123 -14.14 10.10 9.20
C LYS A 123 -15.12 10.64 10.23
N ALA A 124 -16.15 11.34 9.77
CA ALA A 124 -17.22 11.81 10.64
C ALA A 124 -17.88 10.59 11.29
N SER A 125 -17.80 10.49 12.62
CA SER A 125 -18.50 9.46 13.36
C SER A 125 -19.96 9.90 13.57
N SER A 126 -20.89 8.94 13.61
CA SER A 126 -22.30 9.26 13.95
C SER A 126 -22.46 9.84 15.36
N MET A 127 -21.45 9.70 16.22
CA MET A 127 -21.42 10.35 17.52
C MET A 127 -20.67 11.67 17.38
N LEU A 128 -21.45 12.72 17.16
CA LEU A 128 -21.03 14.12 17.15
C LEU A 128 -20.57 14.52 18.56
N THR A 129 -19.37 14.12 18.95
CA THR A 129 -18.67 14.77 20.05
C THR A 129 -18.05 16.02 19.44
N GLY A 130 -18.72 17.17 19.56
CA GLY A 130 -18.35 18.45 18.92
C GLY A 130 -16.94 18.92 19.23
N ASN A 131 -15.96 18.27 18.60
CA ASN A 131 -14.55 18.33 18.91
C ASN A 131 -13.79 18.66 17.62
N ASP A 132 -12.55 19.11 17.75
CA ASP A 132 -11.71 19.51 16.61
C ASP A 132 -11.56 18.45 15.50
N ALA A 133 -11.81 17.17 15.78
CA ALA A 133 -11.80 16.10 14.78
C ALA A 133 -12.87 16.29 13.68
N ASP A 134 -14.03 16.87 14.04
CA ASP A 134 -15.13 17.08 13.09
C ASP A 134 -14.75 18.11 12.02
N LYS A 135 -13.90 19.09 12.35
CA LYS A 135 -13.42 20.10 11.38
C LYS A 135 -12.56 19.47 10.28
N TYR A 136 -11.72 18.50 10.63
CA TYR A 136 -10.87 17.80 9.66
C TYR A 136 -11.64 16.71 8.90
N ALA A 137 -12.61 16.06 9.56
CA ALA A 137 -13.50 15.10 8.90
C ALA A 137 -14.36 15.76 7.80
N MET A 138 -14.86 16.99 8.05
CA MET A 138 -15.70 17.74 7.12
C MET A 138 -14.92 18.66 6.17
N SER A 139 -13.60 18.79 6.34
CA SER A 139 -12.78 19.64 5.49
C SER A 139 -12.83 19.19 4.02
N GLY A 140 -12.84 20.15 3.10
CA GLY A 140 -12.70 19.88 1.67
C GLY A 140 -11.33 19.30 1.30
N TRP A 141 -10.30 19.58 2.10
CA TRP A 141 -8.94 19.02 1.91
C TRP A 141 -8.81 17.58 2.44
N ASN A 142 -9.84 17.04 3.10
CA ASN A 142 -9.89 15.63 3.42
C ASN A 142 -10.08 14.84 2.12
N LEU A 143 -9.10 14.00 1.75
CA LEU A 143 -9.12 13.30 0.47
C LEU A 143 -10.28 12.31 0.31
N ASN A 144 -10.96 11.93 1.41
CA ASN A 144 -12.20 11.16 1.33
C ASN A 144 -13.37 11.99 0.74
N ASN A 145 -13.32 13.32 0.86
CA ASN A 145 -14.35 14.25 0.39
C ASN A 145 -13.95 14.92 -0.92
N PHE A 146 -12.65 15.20 -1.10
CA PHE A 146 -12.08 16.06 -2.13
C PHE A 146 -12.59 15.74 -3.54
N SER A 147 -12.59 14.46 -3.92
CA SER A 147 -13.00 14.03 -5.27
C SER A 147 -14.46 14.34 -5.59
N ARG A 148 -15.33 14.53 -4.60
CA ARG A 148 -16.78 14.75 -4.81
C ARG A 148 -17.26 16.15 -4.40
N LEU A 149 -16.33 17.08 -4.15
CA LEU A 149 -16.67 18.47 -3.87
C LEU A 149 -17.41 19.12 -5.04
N GLN A 150 -18.20 20.16 -4.74
CA GLN A 150 -18.88 20.95 -5.76
C GLN A 150 -17.87 21.52 -6.75
N GLY A 151 -18.13 21.32 -8.04
CA GLY A 151 -17.21 21.66 -9.14
C GLY A 151 -16.37 20.48 -9.65
N SER A 152 -16.28 19.38 -8.90
CA SER A 152 -15.69 18.14 -9.41
C SER A 152 -16.71 17.36 -10.26
N VAL A 153 -16.31 16.99 -11.47
CA VAL A 153 -17.12 16.14 -12.36
C VAL A 153 -17.29 14.73 -11.80
N LEU A 154 -16.36 14.25 -10.96
CA LEU A 154 -16.44 12.94 -10.32
C LEU A 154 -17.60 12.84 -9.30
N SER A 155 -18.21 13.97 -8.90
CA SER A 155 -19.42 13.96 -8.07
C SER A 155 -20.65 13.33 -8.75
N PHE A 156 -20.62 13.20 -10.09
CA PHE A 156 -21.69 12.54 -10.88
C PHE A 156 -21.41 11.06 -11.19
N GLU A 157 -20.25 10.54 -10.80
CA GLU A 157 -19.92 9.13 -11.01
C GLU A 157 -20.85 8.25 -10.17
N GLY A 158 -21.55 7.30 -10.81
CA GLY A 158 -22.56 6.44 -10.17
C GLY A 158 -24.01 6.93 -10.31
N CYS A 159 -24.25 8.09 -10.91
CA CYS A 159 -25.58 8.50 -11.38
C CYS A 159 -25.97 7.71 -12.64
N VAL A 160 -26.30 6.42 -12.49
CA VAL A 160 -26.91 5.62 -13.57
C VAL A 160 -28.42 5.77 -13.47
N GLY A 161 -28.99 6.71 -14.24
CA GLY A 161 -30.44 6.86 -14.38
C GLY A 161 -30.91 8.31 -14.47
N ALA A 162 -30.68 8.94 -15.62
CA ALA A 162 -31.42 10.14 -16.04
C ALA A 162 -31.37 10.26 -17.58
N TRP A 163 -31.81 9.20 -18.27
CA TRP A 163 -32.25 9.23 -19.67
C TRP A 163 -33.39 8.22 -19.84
#